data_AF-A0A383EML7-F1
#
_entry.id   AF-A0A383EML7-F1
#
_cell.length_a   1.000
_cell.length_b   1.000
_cell.length_c   1.000
_cell.angle_alpha   90.00
_cell.angle_beta   90.00
_cell.angle_gamma   90.00
#
_symmetry.space_group_name_H-M   'P 1'
#
loop_
_entity.id
_entity.type
_entity.pdbx_description
1 polymer ?
#
loop_
_entity_poly.entity_id
_entity_poly.type
_entity_poly.pdbx_seq_one_letter_code
_entity_poly.pdbx_strand_id
1 'polypeptide(L)'
;MEFKYNTKQRTKTIQGLRSFKDTLPKNIKKIINKKGHIYSETLDNWSYIMGDKLFKVCYPKSFKNSNRLGGSCLNIMVKRGHEVDLEYSKKLIIDKMNTFFGYNVVEKIKLIPFEREQE
;
A
#
# COMPACT_ATOMS: atom_id res chain seq x y z
N MET A 1 -26.84 54.45 -27.12
CA MET A 1 -26.51 53.09 -27.58
C MET A 1 -26.37 52.20 -26.35
N GLU A 2 -27.31 51.28 -26.14
CA GLU A 2 -27.17 50.29 -25.07
C GLU A 2 -26.13 49.24 -25.49
N PHE A 3 -25.02 49.19 -24.76
CA PHE A 3 -24.08 48.09 -24.90
C PHE A 3 -24.65 46.88 -24.15
N LYS A 4 -25.30 45.98 -24.88
CA LYS A 4 -25.63 44.64 -24.36
C LYS A 4 -24.33 43.88 -24.11
N TYR A 5 -23.86 43.89 -22.87
CA TYR A 5 -22.80 42.99 -22.44
C TYR A 5 -23.36 41.56 -22.37
N ASN A 6 -23.12 40.81 -23.43
CA ASN A 6 -23.32 39.38 -23.47
C ASN A 6 -22.26 38.75 -22.53
N THR A 7 -22.53 38.69 -21.22
CA THR A 7 -21.63 38.12 -20.20
C THR A 7 -21.59 36.58 -20.22
N LYS A 8 -21.96 35.95 -21.33
CA LYS A 8 -21.71 34.53 -21.57
C LYS A 8 -20.26 34.41 -22.07
N GLN A 9 -19.41 33.76 -21.26
CA GLN A 9 -18.01 33.35 -21.53
C GLN A 9 -16.89 34.18 -20.85
N ARG A 10 -16.95 34.43 -19.54
CA ARG A 10 -15.72 34.66 -18.76
C ARG A 10 -15.43 33.46 -17.86
N THR A 11 -14.23 32.90 -18.06
CA THR A 11 -13.53 31.86 -17.29
C THR A 11 -14.08 30.43 -17.34
N LYS A 12 -14.22 29.84 -18.52
CA LYS A 12 -13.79 28.43 -18.66
C LYS A 12 -12.27 28.45 -18.74
N THR A 13 -11.59 28.55 -17.60
CA THR A 13 -10.16 28.26 -17.58
C THR A 13 -9.99 26.90 -18.22
N ILE A 14 -9.29 26.86 -19.35
CA ILE A 14 -8.69 25.64 -19.88
C ILE A 14 -7.86 25.14 -18.71
N GLN A 15 -8.40 24.20 -17.93
CA GLN A 15 -7.62 23.57 -16.88
C GLN A 15 -6.47 22.91 -17.62
N GLY A 16 -5.27 23.49 -17.54
CA GLY A 16 -4.06 22.78 -17.92
C GLY A 16 -4.02 21.43 -17.20
N LEU A 17 -3.14 20.53 -17.64
CA LEU A 17 -2.99 19.20 -17.04
C LEU A 17 -2.93 19.32 -15.51
N ARG A 18 -4.02 18.98 -14.85
CA ARG A 18 -4.08 18.97 -13.39
C ARG A 18 -3.27 17.78 -12.91
N SER A 19 -2.53 17.96 -11.82
CA SER A 19 -1.88 16.85 -11.16
C SER A 19 -2.91 15.77 -10.83
N PHE A 20 -2.60 14.51 -11.14
CA PHE A 20 -3.48 13.38 -10.87
C PHE A 20 -3.89 13.31 -9.37
N LYS A 21 -3.00 13.74 -8.48
CA LYS A 21 -3.26 13.86 -7.03
C LYS A 21 -4.44 14.80 -6.71
N ASP A 22 -4.67 15.80 -7.54
CA ASP A 22 -5.64 16.88 -7.31
C ASP A 22 -6.95 16.68 -8.07
N THR A 23 -6.99 15.74 -9.02
CA THR A 23 -8.22 15.35 -9.74
C THR A 23 -8.98 14.20 -9.07
N LEU A 24 -8.38 13.51 -8.11
CA LEU A 24 -9.00 12.37 -7.44
C LEU A 24 -10.16 12.77 -6.53
N PRO A 25 -11.31 12.08 -6.59
CA PRO A 25 -12.40 12.25 -5.63
C PRO A 25 -11.95 12.00 -4.19
N LYS A 26 -12.50 12.77 -3.24
CA LYS A 26 -12.09 12.78 -1.81
C LYS A 26 -12.06 11.38 -1.18
N ASN A 27 -13.03 10.53 -1.52
CA ASN A 27 -13.14 9.16 -1.00
C ASN A 27 -11.98 8.27 -1.47
N ILE A 28 -11.66 8.33 -2.77
CA ILE A 28 -10.56 7.55 -3.36
C ILE A 28 -9.21 8.06 -2.84
N LYS A 29 -9.03 9.38 -2.78
CA LYS A 29 -7.82 10.01 -2.24
C LYS A 29 -7.53 9.57 -0.80
N LYS A 30 -8.55 9.49 0.06
CA LYS A 30 -8.41 9.02 1.45
C LYS A 30 -7.93 7.57 1.53
N ILE A 31 -8.48 6.69 0.69
CA ILE A 31 -8.10 5.26 0.67
C ILE A 31 -6.66 5.09 0.18
N ILE A 32 -6.28 5.78 -0.90
CA ILE A 32 -4.92 5.73 -1.45
C ILE A 32 -3.91 6.24 -0.41
N ASN A 33 -4.20 7.37 0.24
CA ASN A 33 -3.30 7.92 1.27
C ASN A 33 -3.14 6.95 2.44
N LYS A 34 -4.24 6.36 2.96
CA LYS A 34 -4.17 5.40 4.07
C LYS A 34 -3.37 4.15 3.69
N LYS A 35 -3.67 3.58 2.51
CA LYS A 35 -2.97 2.39 2.00
C LYS A 35 -1.50 2.68 1.74
N GLY A 36 -1.21 3.84 1.15
CA GLY A 36 0.13 4.31 0.83
C GLY A 36 0.97 4.48 2.09
N HIS A 37 0.43 5.14 3.10
CA HIS A 37 1.10 5.35 4.39
C HIS A 37 1.50 4.02 5.07
N ILE A 38 0.56 3.08 5.16
CA ILE A 38 0.84 1.76 5.76
C ILE A 38 1.96 1.06 4.97
N TYR A 39 1.89 1.09 3.64
CA TYR A 39 2.87 0.42 2.80
C TYR A 39 4.25 1.08 2.86
N SER A 40 4.32 2.42 2.87
CA SER A 40 5.58 3.15 3.02
C SER A 40 6.22 2.89 4.37
N GLU A 41 5.45 3.01 5.47
CA GLU A 41 5.98 2.72 6.81
C GLU A 41 6.45 1.28 6.96
N THR A 42 5.72 0.33 6.35
CA THR A 42 6.12 -1.08 6.34
C THR A 42 7.43 -1.29 5.60
N LEU A 43 7.62 -0.63 4.46
CA LEU A 43 8.85 -0.73 3.66
C LEU A 43 10.04 -0.13 4.40
N ASP A 44 9.88 1.08 4.92
CA ASP A 44 10.95 1.84 5.57
C ASP A 44 11.43 1.13 6.85
N ASN A 45 10.53 0.45 7.57
CA ASN A 45 10.82 -0.22 8.84
C ASN A 45 10.85 -1.75 8.74
N TRP A 46 10.90 -2.32 7.53
CA TRP A 46 10.74 -3.77 7.35
C TRP A 46 11.78 -4.60 8.12
N SER A 47 13.05 -4.16 8.10
CA SER A 47 14.15 -4.80 8.83
C SER A 47 13.91 -4.80 10.34
N TYR A 48 13.45 -3.67 10.88
CA TYR A 48 13.14 -3.51 12.29
C TYR A 48 11.99 -4.42 12.73
N ILE A 49 10.90 -4.47 11.95
CA ILE A 49 9.72 -5.28 12.30
C ILE A 49 10.05 -6.77 12.23
N MET A 50 10.67 -7.22 11.13
CA MET A 50 10.91 -8.65 10.89
C MET A 50 12.09 -9.21 11.67
N GLY A 51 13.12 -8.40 11.92
CA GLY A 51 14.39 -8.82 12.49
C GLY A 51 15.27 -9.58 11.50
N ASP A 52 16.55 -9.73 11.83
CA ASP A 52 17.61 -10.14 10.90
C ASP A 52 17.37 -11.48 10.20
N LYS A 53 16.75 -12.45 10.88
CA LYS A 53 16.52 -13.78 10.32
C LYS A 53 15.49 -13.75 9.20
N LEU A 54 14.34 -13.11 9.45
CA LEU A 54 13.23 -13.04 8.50
C LEU A 54 13.50 -12.03 7.38
N PHE A 55 14.14 -10.91 7.70
CA PHE A 55 14.49 -9.88 6.71
C PHE A 55 15.32 -10.41 5.53
N LYS A 56 16.25 -11.35 5.78
CA LYS A 56 17.12 -11.92 4.74
C LYS A 56 16.38 -12.81 3.74
N VAL A 57 15.24 -13.37 4.14
CA VAL A 57 14.49 -14.37 3.36
C VAL A 57 13.20 -13.82 2.76
N CYS A 58 12.68 -12.70 3.28
CA CYS A 58 11.43 -12.13 2.79
C CYS A 58 11.38 -10.60 2.76
N TYR A 59 10.56 -10.08 1.84
CA TYR A 59 10.29 -8.64 1.72
C TYR A 59 8.84 -8.38 1.34
N PRO A 60 8.27 -7.22 1.70
CA PRO A 60 6.88 -6.92 1.42
C PRO A 60 6.74 -6.58 -0.07
N LYS A 61 5.78 -7.21 -0.76
CA LYS A 61 5.48 -6.95 -2.17
C LYS A 61 4.38 -5.91 -2.34
N SER A 62 3.31 -6.07 -1.57
CA SER A 62 2.15 -5.18 -1.65
C SER A 62 1.22 -5.41 -0.47
N PHE A 63 0.57 -4.33 -0.05
CA PHE A 63 -0.47 -4.38 0.96
C PHE A 63 -1.85 -4.20 0.31
N LYS A 64 -2.81 -5.05 0.65
CA LYS A 64 -4.22 -4.93 0.28
C LYS A 64 -5.00 -4.59 1.54
N ASN A 65 -5.65 -3.43 1.56
CA ASN A 65 -6.46 -3.02 2.69
C ASN A 65 -7.77 -3.83 2.75
N SER A 66 -8.36 -3.88 3.95
CA SER A 66 -9.68 -4.48 4.16
C SER A 66 -10.73 -3.77 3.29
N ASN A 67 -11.52 -4.55 2.57
CA ASN A 67 -12.69 -4.09 1.83
C ASN A 67 -13.95 -4.77 2.41
N ARG A 68 -15.14 -4.34 1.96
CA ARG A 68 -16.42 -4.90 2.40
C ARG A 68 -16.54 -6.43 2.28
N LEU A 69 -15.72 -7.05 1.43
CA LEU A 69 -15.72 -8.48 1.13
C LEU A 69 -14.54 -9.25 1.75
N GLY A 70 -13.55 -8.59 2.35
CA GLY A 70 -12.36 -9.29 2.82
C GLY A 70 -11.43 -8.46 3.68
N GLY A 71 -10.72 -9.15 4.56
CA GLY A 71 -9.71 -8.62 5.47
C GLY A 71 -8.50 -8.01 4.79
N SER A 72 -7.69 -7.29 5.58
CA SER A 72 -6.42 -6.76 5.12
C SER A 72 -5.41 -7.89 4.88
N CYS A 73 -4.80 -7.88 3.69
CA CYS A 73 -3.85 -8.90 3.26
C CYS A 73 -2.49 -8.29 2.93
N LEU A 74 -1.42 -8.76 3.57
CA LEU A 74 -0.05 -8.45 3.18
C LEU A 74 0.49 -9.54 2.25
N ASN A 75 0.92 -9.15 1.06
CA ASN A 75 1.63 -10.04 0.14
C ASN A 75 3.13 -9.90 0.41
N ILE A 76 3.78 -11.00 0.75
CA ILE A 76 5.21 -11.08 1.04
C ILE A 76 5.88 -11.93 -0.03
N MET A 77 6.98 -11.43 -0.57
CA MET A 77 7.87 -12.23 -1.41
C MET A 77 8.79 -13.07 -0.53
N VAL A 78 8.96 -14.33 -0.89
CA VAL A 78 9.76 -15.30 -0.15
C VAL A 78 10.82 -15.90 -1.04
N LYS A 79 12.06 -15.94 -0.57
CA LYS A 79 13.15 -16.62 -1.27
C LYS A 79 12.84 -18.11 -1.33
N ARG A 80 12.95 -18.69 -2.53
CA ARG A 80 12.75 -20.13 -2.76
C ARG A 80 13.61 -20.97 -1.79
N GLY A 81 13.01 -22.01 -1.19
CA GLY A 81 13.63 -22.88 -0.19
C GLY A 81 13.33 -22.53 1.28
N HIS A 82 12.76 -21.35 1.54
CA HIS A 82 12.36 -20.91 2.89
C HIS A 82 10.83 -20.77 3.05
N GLU A 83 10.04 -21.33 2.12
CA GLU A 83 8.57 -21.18 2.14
C GLU A 83 7.95 -21.81 3.39
N VAL A 84 8.43 -22.99 3.78
CA VAL A 84 7.90 -23.75 4.92
C VAL A 84 8.16 -23.00 6.23
N ASP A 85 9.38 -22.49 6.43
CA ASP A 85 9.76 -21.73 7.64
C ASP A 85 8.89 -20.47 7.80
N LEU A 86 8.63 -19.78 6.69
CA LEU A 86 7.79 -18.59 6.65
C LEU A 86 6.31 -18.90 6.85
N GLU A 87 5.85 -20.06 6.38
CA GLU A 87 4.49 -20.53 6.63
C GLU A 87 4.24 -20.70 8.13
N TYR A 88 5.15 -21.37 8.85
CA TYR A 88 5.08 -21.50 10.30
C TYR A 88 5.21 -20.16 11.03
N SER A 89 6.00 -19.23 10.47
CA SER A 89 6.22 -17.90 11.05
C SER A 89 5.10 -16.90 10.75
N LYS A 90 4.06 -17.26 9.97
CA LYS A 90 2.99 -16.31 9.56
C LYS A 90 2.35 -15.58 10.74
N LYS A 91 1.99 -16.32 11.79
CA LYS A 91 1.33 -15.74 12.96
C LYS A 91 2.24 -14.71 13.65
N LEU A 92 3.52 -15.07 13.82
CA LEU A 92 4.52 -14.17 14.39
C LEU A 92 4.68 -12.88 13.56
N ILE A 93 4.66 -13.00 12.23
CA ILE A 93 4.76 -11.84 11.33
C ILE A 93 3.54 -10.92 11.46
N ILE A 94 2.34 -11.51 11.55
CA ILE A 94 1.09 -10.76 11.79
C ILE A 94 1.17 -10.02 13.12
N ASP A 95 1.57 -10.70 14.19
CA ASP A 95 1.64 -10.13 15.54
C ASP A 95 2.67 -8.99 15.61
N LYS A 96 3.84 -9.16 14.98
CA LYS A 96 4.88 -8.12 14.88
C LYS A 96 4.39 -6.88 14.13
N MET A 97 3.72 -7.08 12.99
CA MET A 97 3.13 -5.98 12.22
C MET A 97 2.09 -5.23 13.04
N ASN A 98 1.13 -5.94 13.63
CA ASN A 98 0.06 -5.31 14.40
C ASN A 98 0.58 -4.61 15.67
N THR A 99 1.64 -5.15 16.30
CA THR A 99 2.32 -4.51 17.42
C THR A 99 3.03 -3.23 17.00
N PHE A 100 3.72 -3.24 15.85
CA PHE A 100 4.43 -2.07 15.33
C PHE A 100 3.48 -0.88 15.06
N PHE A 101 2.33 -1.14 14.44
CA PHE A 101 1.35 -0.10 14.16
C PHE A 101 0.47 0.25 15.36
N GLY A 102 0.42 -0.58 16.40
CA GLY A 102 -0.42 -0.38 17.59
C GLY A 102 -1.91 -0.65 17.37
N TYR A 103 -2.29 -1.20 16.22
CA TYR A 103 -3.66 -1.62 15.90
C TYR A 103 -3.64 -2.77 14.88
N ASN A 104 -4.79 -3.43 14.69
CA ASN A 104 -4.89 -4.54 13.72
C ASN A 104 -4.83 -4.01 12.28
N VAL A 105 -3.64 -4.11 11.67
CA VAL A 105 -3.35 -3.68 10.29
C VAL A 105 -3.41 -4.86 9.34
N VAL A 106 -2.86 -6.00 9.72
CA VAL A 106 -2.74 -7.19 8.87
C VAL A 106 -3.55 -8.32 9.49
N GLU A 107 -4.53 -8.81 8.74
CA GLU A 107 -5.31 -9.99 9.16
C GLU A 107 -4.78 -11.27 8.49
N LYS A 108 -4.30 -11.16 7.26
CA LYS A 108 -3.88 -12.31 6.44
C LYS A 108 -2.56 -12.04 5.74
N ILE A 109 -1.77 -13.09 5.56
CA ILE A 109 -0.52 -13.04 4.81
C ILE A 109 -0.60 -14.01 3.63
N LYS A 110 -0.22 -13.52 2.45
CA LYS A 110 -0.02 -14.33 1.25
C LYS A 110 1.46 -14.36 0.90
N LEU A 111 2.05 -15.55 0.88
CA LEU A 111 3.43 -15.76 0.47
C LEU A 111 3.47 -15.97 -1.05
N ILE A 112 4.44 -15.35 -1.70
CA ILE A 112 4.71 -15.48 -3.13
C ILE A 112 6.18 -15.87 -3.25
N PRO A 113 6.49 -17.13 -3.61
CA PRO A 113 7.87 -17.52 -3.84
C PRO A 113 8.42 -16.77 -5.06
N PHE A 114 9.69 -16.39 -4.99
CA PHE A 114 10.41 -15.87 -6.14
C PHE A 114 11.76 -16.58 -6.30
N GLU A 115 12.14 -16.80 -7.55
CA GLU A 115 13.44 -17.26 -7.94
C GLU A 115 14.30 -16.03 -8.24
N ARG A 116 15.47 -15.91 -7.60
CA ARG A 116 16.49 -15.02 -8.15
C ARG A 116 17.13 -15.81 -9.28
N GLU A 117 16.90 -15.40 -10.51
CA GLU A 117 17.88 -15.69 -11.56
C GLU A 117 19.20 -15.07 -11.08
N GLN A 118 20.21 -15.93 -10.94
CA GLN A 118 21.56 -15.50 -10.61
C GLN A 118 22.10 -14.83 -11.87
N GLU A 119 22.29 -13.51 -11.84
CA GLU A 119 23.25 -12.83 -12.71
C GLU A 119 24.68 -13.16 -12.27
#